data_AF-A0A561WUX5-F1
#
_entry.id   AF-A0A561WUX5-F1
#
_cell.length_a   1.000
_cell.length_b   1.000
_cell.length_c   1.000
_cell.angle_alpha   90.00
_cell.angle_beta   90.00
_cell.angle_gamma   90.00
#
_symmetry.space_group_name_H-M   'P 1'
#
loop_
_entity.id
_entity.type
_entity.pdbx_description
1 polymer ?
#
loop_
_entity_poly.entity_id
_entity_poly.type
_entity_poly.pdbx_seq_one_letter_code
_entity_poly.pdbx_strand_id
1 'polypeptide(L)'
;MTAHSPTTRPARAPRWRVTWAERENARRRHAFDSATAAWHRRNDHLVRLRIEAAGFHGYAHPRDSLPMDLGRDEVVYRVLPTAELAEAGARHIAGLPAPELTVTAPGAHPPRRGLPTGLRVVDAGMAVVTNHRVVFSGGASCREWTYADMVGPAHHPEVPLTLLHTADGSPLAGLRVPANATVNFRFYLTLAFAAATGQRPAVAAQVDALLAGHRHTRPTPPAPADPARAPLTAVRPDRPAVAAAAVVTLAFATLSAGTSATEQAGPPYRAALGGSSTADTDPPAAEYGTTPSTPATPEAPDSAPAPAPTGPATTVLPDGDTPRVVGPMPRRPRTSVAAAAAADAPTDRVPGPAPTTVPAPTTTPPSTTTPPPATTPPPTTAPSPTTAPPAPEAPMLDLCLEPLKLPLVQRLLCPPTSR
;
A
#
# COMPACT_ATOMS: atom_id res chain seq x y z
N MET A 1 6.21 -65.13 -43.08
CA MET A 1 6.49 -63.94 -43.92
C MET A 1 6.24 -62.69 -43.09
N THR A 2 7.29 -62.14 -42.49
CA THR A 2 7.25 -60.87 -41.74
C THR A 2 7.74 -59.77 -42.68
N ALA A 3 6.82 -58.89 -43.10
CA ALA A 3 7.17 -57.73 -43.92
C ALA A 3 7.84 -56.68 -43.03
N HIS A 4 9.14 -56.46 -43.24
CA HIS A 4 9.86 -55.35 -42.63
C HIS A 4 9.48 -54.05 -43.35
N SER A 5 8.65 -53.23 -42.71
CA SER A 5 8.40 -51.86 -43.15
C SER A 5 9.75 -51.11 -43.25
N PRO A 6 10.03 -50.40 -44.36
CA PRO A 6 11.26 -49.64 -44.48
C PRO A 6 11.29 -48.56 -43.40
N THR A 7 12.28 -48.65 -42.52
CA THR A 7 12.58 -47.62 -41.53
C THR A 7 13.05 -46.36 -42.26
N THR A 8 12.11 -45.48 -42.62
CA THR A 8 12.40 -44.17 -43.20
C THR A 8 13.19 -43.37 -42.16
N ARG A 9 14.49 -43.20 -42.40
CA ARG A 9 15.38 -42.42 -41.55
C ARG A 9 14.88 -40.97 -41.50
N PRO A 10 14.60 -40.39 -40.31
CA PRO A 10 14.11 -39.02 -40.24
C PRO A 10 15.17 -38.08 -40.82
N ALA A 11 14.77 -37.30 -41.82
CA ALA A 11 15.63 -36.29 -42.43
C ALA A 11 16.07 -35.29 -41.36
N ARG A 12 17.38 -35.05 -41.25
CA ARG A 12 17.95 -34.14 -40.26
C ARG A 12 17.45 -32.72 -40.52
N ALA A 13 16.90 -32.06 -39.51
CA ALA A 13 16.43 -30.68 -39.64
C ALA A 13 17.56 -29.73 -40.07
N PRO A 14 17.29 -28.75 -40.96
CA PRO A 14 18.26 -27.72 -41.32
C PRO A 14 18.81 -26.97 -40.10
N ARG A 15 20.11 -26.64 -40.09
CA ARG A 15 20.78 -25.97 -38.96
C ARG A 15 20.08 -24.68 -38.53
N TRP A 16 19.57 -23.87 -39.46
CA TRP A 16 18.87 -22.62 -39.13
C TRP A 16 17.59 -22.87 -38.32
N ARG A 17 16.87 -23.98 -38.55
CA ARG A 17 15.67 -24.35 -37.79
C ARG A 17 16.00 -24.74 -36.36
N VAL A 18 17.11 -25.46 -36.17
CA VAL A 18 17.63 -25.82 -34.84
C VAL A 18 18.02 -24.55 -34.07
N THR A 19 18.81 -23.66 -34.67
CA THR A 19 19.21 -22.40 -34.01
C THR A 19 18.03 -21.45 -33.76
N TRP A 20 16.98 -21.52 -34.57
CA TRP A 20 15.73 -20.79 -34.29
C TRP A 20 15.04 -21.36 -33.04
N ALA A 21 14.88 -22.68 -32.97
CA ALA A 21 14.22 -23.35 -31.85
C ALA A 21 14.97 -23.08 -30.53
N GLU A 22 16.30 -23.11 -30.54
CA GLU A 22 17.14 -22.75 -29.39
C GLU A 22 16.89 -21.31 -28.92
N ARG A 23 16.87 -20.34 -29.83
CA ARG A 23 16.62 -18.93 -29.52
C ARG A 23 15.19 -18.70 -29.01
N GLU A 24 14.21 -19.37 -29.61
CA GLU A 24 12.83 -19.31 -29.16
C GLU A 24 12.67 -19.94 -27.77
N ASN A 25 13.30 -21.08 -27.52
CA ASN A 25 13.34 -21.70 -26.20
C ASN A 25 14.03 -20.81 -25.16
N ALA A 26 15.11 -20.12 -25.52
CA ALA A 26 15.76 -19.15 -24.64
C ALA A 26 14.81 -17.98 -24.28
N ARG A 27 14.11 -17.40 -25.27
CA ARG A 27 13.10 -16.36 -25.02
C ARG A 27 11.97 -16.83 -24.11
N ARG A 28 11.39 -18.01 -24.39
CA ARG A 28 10.31 -18.60 -23.59
C ARG A 28 10.74 -18.87 -22.15
N ARG A 29 11.96 -19.40 -21.95
CA ARG A 29 12.54 -19.60 -20.61
C ARG A 29 12.69 -18.28 -19.88
N HIS A 30 13.30 -17.27 -20.49
CA HIS A 30 13.44 -15.96 -19.87
C HIS A 30 12.09 -15.34 -19.46
N ALA A 31 11.07 -15.45 -20.32
CA ALA A 31 9.72 -14.99 -20.02
C ALA A 31 9.09 -15.76 -18.84
N PHE A 32 9.24 -17.09 -18.83
CA PHE A 32 8.79 -17.95 -17.74
C PHE A 32 9.50 -17.64 -16.42
N ASP A 33 10.82 -17.45 -16.44
CA ASP A 33 11.61 -17.13 -15.26
C ASP A 33 11.22 -15.76 -14.69
N SER A 34 11.02 -14.77 -15.57
CA SER A 34 10.54 -13.43 -15.20
C SER A 34 9.15 -13.49 -14.54
N ALA A 35 8.22 -14.25 -15.13
CA ALA A 35 6.88 -14.46 -14.60
C ALA A 35 6.92 -15.21 -13.25
N THR A 36 7.77 -16.23 -13.13
CA THR A 36 7.96 -17.02 -11.90
C THR A 36 8.53 -16.15 -10.78
N ALA A 37 9.53 -15.33 -11.08
CA ALA A 37 10.09 -14.38 -10.11
C ALA A 37 9.05 -13.35 -9.64
N ALA A 38 8.20 -12.82 -10.55
CA ALA A 38 7.11 -11.93 -10.18
C ALA A 38 6.04 -12.64 -9.32
N TRP A 39 5.72 -13.89 -9.65
CA TRP A 39 4.81 -14.73 -8.87
C TRP A 39 5.33 -14.99 -7.45
N HIS A 40 6.63 -15.29 -7.30
CA HIS A 40 7.27 -15.46 -5.98
C HIS A 40 7.22 -14.18 -5.15
N ARG A 41 7.61 -13.02 -5.71
CA ARG A 41 7.53 -11.73 -4.99
C ARG A 41 6.12 -11.44 -4.48
N ARG A 42 5.10 -11.73 -5.27
CA ARG A 42 3.70 -11.56 -4.86
C ARG A 42 3.29 -12.59 -3.80
N ASN A 43 3.74 -13.84 -3.91
CA ASN A 43 3.51 -14.86 -2.88
C ASN A 43 4.10 -14.42 -1.54
N ASP A 44 5.37 -13.98 -1.54
CA ASP A 44 6.07 -13.55 -0.32
C ASP A 44 5.37 -12.35 0.32
N HIS A 45 4.89 -11.40 -0.50
CA HIS A 45 4.09 -10.29 -0.03
C HIS A 45 2.78 -10.76 0.64
N LEU A 46 2.01 -11.67 0.01
CA LEU A 46 0.77 -12.18 0.58
C LEU A 46 1.01 -13.00 1.86
N VAL A 47 2.07 -13.80 1.92
CA VAL A 47 2.48 -14.53 3.14
C VAL A 47 2.80 -13.55 4.26
N ARG A 48 3.52 -12.46 3.97
CA ARG A 48 3.76 -11.40 4.94
C ARG A 48 2.47 -10.76 5.43
N LEU A 49 1.55 -10.39 4.53
CA LEU A 49 0.25 -9.83 4.92
C LEU A 49 -0.55 -10.80 5.80
N ARG A 50 -0.47 -12.10 5.54
CA ARG A 50 -1.13 -13.14 6.36
C ARG A 50 -0.58 -13.15 7.77
N ILE A 51 0.74 -13.13 7.91
CA ILE A 51 1.42 -13.08 9.22
C ILE A 51 1.02 -11.81 9.97
N GLU A 52 1.02 -10.66 9.30
CA GLU A 52 0.66 -9.38 9.90
C GLU A 52 -0.83 -9.32 10.29
N ALA A 53 -1.72 -9.80 9.44
CA ALA A 53 -3.16 -9.88 9.73
C ALA A 53 -3.48 -10.80 10.92
N ALA A 54 -2.65 -11.83 11.14
CA ALA A 54 -2.78 -12.70 12.31
C ALA A 54 -2.15 -12.09 13.56
N GLY A 55 -0.91 -11.61 13.51
CA GLY A 55 -0.11 -11.29 14.70
C GLY A 55 0.24 -9.82 14.95
N PHE A 56 0.15 -8.93 13.97
CA PHE A 56 0.55 -7.53 14.15
C PHE A 56 -0.54 -6.72 14.86
N HIS A 57 -0.20 -6.12 16.00
CA HIS A 57 -1.12 -5.32 16.83
C HIS A 57 -0.75 -3.83 16.88
N GLY A 58 0.15 -3.37 16.02
CA GLY A 58 0.77 -2.04 16.13
C GLY A 58 2.11 -2.09 16.87
N TYR A 59 2.81 -0.96 16.87
CA TYR A 59 4.02 -0.76 17.64
C TYR A 59 3.88 0.46 18.54
N ALA A 60 4.54 0.42 19.70
CA ALA A 60 4.71 1.60 20.53
C ALA A 60 5.66 2.57 19.80
N HIS A 61 5.20 3.79 19.56
CA HIS A 61 6.03 4.84 18.97
C HIS A 61 6.47 5.83 20.06
N PRO A 62 7.69 6.39 19.99
CA PRO A 62 8.09 7.47 20.87
C PRO A 62 7.07 8.61 20.79
N ARG A 63 6.52 9.03 21.92
CA ARG A 63 5.42 10.02 21.94
C ARG A 63 5.88 11.39 21.44
N ASP A 64 7.15 11.70 21.61
CA ASP A 64 7.72 13.01 21.31
C ASP A 64 7.97 13.25 19.81
N SER A 65 7.79 12.24 18.95
CA SER A 65 8.10 12.31 17.52
C SER A 65 6.87 12.43 16.60
N LEU A 66 5.67 12.50 17.16
CA LEU A 66 4.43 12.64 16.38
C LEU A 66 3.79 14.01 16.62
N PRO A 67 3.07 14.57 15.63
CA PRO A 67 2.38 15.86 15.77
C PRO A 67 1.12 15.77 16.64
N MET A 68 0.95 14.70 17.43
CA MET A 68 -0.25 14.42 18.20
C MET A 68 0.11 13.62 19.46
N ASP A 69 -0.68 13.82 20.51
CA ASP A 69 -0.58 13.03 21.73
C ASP A 69 -1.26 11.67 21.57
N LEU A 70 -0.49 10.61 21.80
CA LEU A 70 -1.00 9.25 21.82
C LEU A 70 -1.55 8.89 23.21
N GLY A 71 -2.72 8.24 23.23
CA GLY A 71 -3.29 7.64 24.44
C GLY A 71 -2.36 6.61 25.10
N ARG A 72 -2.65 6.22 26.34
CA ARG A 72 -1.79 5.30 27.11
C ARG A 72 -1.67 3.91 26.47
N ASP A 73 -2.75 3.47 25.85
CA ASP A 73 -2.97 2.21 25.16
C ASP A 73 -3.01 2.37 23.62
N GLU A 74 -2.74 3.57 23.12
CA GLU A 74 -2.74 3.86 21.70
C GLU A 74 -1.42 3.41 21.07
N VAL A 75 -1.52 2.55 20.05
CA VAL A 75 -0.38 1.99 19.32
C VAL A 75 -0.48 2.34 17.84
N VAL A 76 0.67 2.54 17.21
CA VAL A 76 0.75 2.99 15.83
C VAL A 76 0.80 1.79 14.89
N TYR A 77 -0.06 1.80 13.88
CA TYR A 77 -0.05 0.84 12.79
C TYR A 77 0.80 1.36 11.63
N ARG A 78 0.68 2.65 11.30
CA ARG A 78 1.44 3.26 10.22
C ARG A 78 1.60 4.77 10.40
N VAL A 79 2.77 5.28 10.03
CA VAL A 79 3.02 6.71 9.82
C VAL A 79 3.28 6.97 8.34
N LEU A 80 2.68 8.03 7.82
CA LEU A 80 2.80 8.50 6.45
C LEU A 80 3.23 9.96 6.48
N PRO A 81 4.53 10.27 6.30
CA PRO A 81 5.03 11.64 6.43
C PRO A 81 4.58 12.56 5.29
N THR A 82 4.14 12.00 4.16
CA THR A 82 3.75 12.73 2.96
C THR A 82 2.38 12.28 2.47
N ALA A 83 1.34 12.58 3.24
CA ALA A 83 -0.06 12.40 2.86
C ALA A 83 -0.69 13.73 2.42
N GLU A 84 -1.71 13.64 1.58
CA GLU A 84 -2.53 14.76 1.16
C GLU A 84 -3.96 14.57 1.70
N LEU A 85 -4.51 15.61 2.32
CA LEU A 85 -5.92 15.64 2.72
C LEU A 85 -6.76 16.01 1.52
N ALA A 86 -7.68 15.13 1.14
CA ALA A 86 -8.62 15.35 0.06
C ALA A 86 -10.05 15.45 0.59
N GLU A 87 -10.80 16.46 0.14
CA GLU A 87 -12.17 16.71 0.57
C GLU A 87 -13.13 16.80 -0.62
N ALA A 88 -14.35 16.33 -0.39
CA ALA A 88 -15.48 16.51 -1.31
C ALA A 88 -15.91 17.97 -1.34
N GLY A 89 -15.87 18.58 -2.53
CA GLY A 89 -16.43 19.92 -2.77
C GLY A 89 -17.94 19.92 -2.99
N ALA A 90 -18.50 18.77 -3.39
CA ALA A 90 -19.94 18.60 -3.61
C ALA A 90 -20.51 17.55 -2.66
N ARG A 91 -21.77 17.72 -2.26
CA ARG A 91 -22.49 16.75 -1.42
C ARG A 91 -22.70 15.41 -2.12
N HIS A 92 -22.72 15.38 -3.45
CA HIS A 92 -22.95 14.18 -4.25
C HIS A 92 -21.84 14.07 -5.29
N ILE A 93 -21.01 13.04 -5.16
CA ILE A 93 -19.95 12.73 -6.10
C ILE A 93 -20.21 11.32 -6.61
N ALA A 94 -20.50 11.21 -7.91
CA ALA A 94 -20.74 9.92 -8.53
C ALA A 94 -19.44 9.10 -8.62
N GLY A 95 -19.55 7.78 -8.43
CA GLY A 95 -18.44 6.86 -8.62
C GLY A 95 -17.44 6.80 -7.46
N LEU A 96 -17.75 7.38 -6.29
CA LEU A 96 -16.95 7.16 -5.10
C LEU A 96 -17.15 5.72 -4.58
N PRO A 97 -16.08 5.06 -4.09
CA PRO A 97 -16.19 3.74 -3.50
C PRO A 97 -17.07 3.79 -2.24
N ALA A 98 -17.85 2.74 -2.01
CA ALA A 98 -18.54 2.56 -0.75
C ALA A 98 -17.57 2.07 0.33
N PRO A 99 -17.83 2.36 1.62
CA PRO A 99 -17.09 1.76 2.73
C PRO A 99 -17.18 0.24 2.66
N GLU A 100 -16.02 -0.41 2.64
CA GLU A 100 -15.93 -1.86 2.59
C GLU A 100 -14.68 -2.30 3.34
N LEU A 101 -14.83 -3.29 4.22
CA LEU A 101 -13.69 -3.89 4.89
C LEU A 101 -13.00 -4.85 3.92
N THR A 102 -12.28 -4.32 2.93
CA THR A 102 -11.68 -5.15 1.87
C THR A 102 -10.19 -4.90 1.71
N VAL A 103 -9.40 -5.96 1.89
CA VAL A 103 -7.98 -5.98 1.55
C VAL A 103 -7.83 -6.10 0.04
N THR A 104 -7.59 -4.99 -0.64
CA THR A 104 -7.37 -5.00 -2.08
C THR A 104 -5.96 -5.50 -2.40
N ALA A 105 -5.85 -6.50 -3.27
CA ALA A 105 -4.56 -6.86 -3.83
C ALA A 105 -4.03 -5.72 -4.73
N PRO A 106 -2.70 -5.50 -4.81
CA PRO A 106 -2.14 -4.54 -5.75
C PRO A 106 -2.65 -4.81 -7.16
N GLY A 107 -3.30 -3.82 -7.77
CA GLY A 107 -3.73 -3.86 -9.16
C GLY A 107 -2.53 -3.90 -10.10
N ALA A 108 -2.71 -4.51 -11.27
CA ALA A 108 -1.68 -4.55 -12.32
C ALA A 108 -1.54 -3.21 -13.08
N HIS A 109 -2.51 -2.31 -12.92
CA HIS A 109 -2.54 -1.05 -13.64
C HIS A 109 -1.83 0.06 -12.86
N PRO A 110 -1.07 0.93 -13.57
CA PRO A 110 -0.49 2.09 -12.92
C PRO A 110 -1.61 2.98 -12.36
N PRO A 111 -1.43 3.54 -11.16
CA PRO A 111 -2.43 4.41 -10.58
C PRO A 111 -2.65 5.63 -11.49
N ARG A 112 -3.91 6.03 -11.63
CA ARG A 112 -4.25 7.31 -12.26
C ARG A 112 -3.70 8.45 -11.40
N ARG A 113 -3.13 9.46 -12.06
CA ARG A 113 -2.45 10.57 -11.38
C ARG A 113 -3.42 11.61 -10.80
N GLY A 114 -4.64 11.72 -11.35
CA GLY A 114 -5.63 12.73 -10.94
C GLY A 114 -6.57 12.24 -9.83
N LEU A 115 -7.11 13.19 -9.07
CA LEU A 115 -8.23 12.93 -8.16
C LEU A 115 -9.54 12.75 -8.95
N PRO A 116 -10.49 11.93 -8.45
CA PRO A 116 -11.84 11.88 -8.98
C PRO A 116 -12.50 13.27 -8.99
N THR A 117 -13.31 13.54 -10.01
CA THR A 117 -14.05 14.81 -10.14
C THR A 117 -14.87 15.09 -8.87
N GLY A 118 -14.81 16.32 -8.36
CA GLY A 118 -15.50 16.72 -7.13
C GLY A 118 -14.69 16.56 -5.85
N LEU A 119 -13.55 15.88 -5.90
CA LEU A 119 -12.55 15.88 -4.83
C LEU A 119 -11.44 16.89 -5.12
N ARG A 120 -10.95 17.56 -4.08
CA ARG A 120 -9.79 18.46 -4.16
C ARG A 120 -8.85 18.21 -3.00
N VAL A 121 -7.55 18.35 -3.24
CA VAL A 121 -6.56 18.41 -2.16
C VAL A 121 -6.72 19.75 -1.46
N VAL A 122 -6.82 19.74 -0.14
CA VAL A 122 -6.94 20.95 0.69
C VAL A 122 -5.69 21.21 1.52
N ASP A 123 -4.90 20.18 1.83
CA ASP A 123 -3.68 20.29 2.62
C ASP A 123 -2.75 19.08 2.36
N ALA A 124 -1.49 19.21 2.76
CA ALA A 124 -0.49 18.15 2.72
C ALA A 124 0.28 18.10 4.05
N GLY A 125 0.61 16.90 4.51
CA GLY A 125 1.22 16.71 5.82
C GLY A 125 1.40 15.26 6.21
N MET A 126 1.42 15.01 7.51
CA MET A 126 1.60 13.69 8.09
C MET A 126 0.25 13.04 8.37
N ALA A 127 0.09 11.77 8.02
CA ALA A 127 -1.02 10.94 8.49
C ALA A 127 -0.51 9.81 9.39
N VAL A 128 -1.22 9.56 10.48
CA VAL A 128 -0.93 8.52 11.46
C VAL A 128 -2.16 7.63 11.60
N VAL A 129 -1.96 6.33 11.43
CA VAL A 129 -2.98 5.29 11.65
C VAL A 129 -2.64 4.61 12.96
N THR A 130 -3.54 4.69 13.93
CA THR A 130 -3.42 4.02 15.23
C THR A 130 -4.46 2.91 15.36
N ASN A 131 -4.47 2.20 16.50
CA ASN A 131 -5.53 1.25 16.84
C ASN A 131 -6.87 1.91 17.18
N HIS A 132 -6.92 3.23 17.45
CA HIS A 132 -8.15 3.92 17.84
C HIS A 132 -8.70 4.86 16.76
N ARG A 133 -7.81 5.42 15.93
CA ARG A 133 -8.15 6.51 15.01
C ARG A 133 -7.15 6.65 13.88
N VAL A 134 -7.52 7.49 12.93
CA VAL A 134 -6.63 8.08 11.93
C VAL A 134 -6.53 9.57 12.20
N VAL A 135 -5.32 10.11 12.18
CA VAL A 135 -5.09 11.55 12.32
C VAL A 135 -4.27 12.04 11.16
N PHE A 136 -4.66 13.18 10.61
CA PHE A 136 -3.92 13.95 9.63
C PHE A 136 -3.52 15.29 10.25
N SER A 137 -2.26 15.66 10.11
CA SER A 137 -1.72 16.96 10.52
C SER A 137 -0.96 17.56 9.35
N GLY A 138 -1.55 18.58 8.73
CA GLY A 138 -0.95 19.42 7.71
C GLY A 138 -0.55 20.79 8.27
N GLY A 139 -0.16 21.70 7.36
CA GLY A 139 0.25 23.05 7.76
C GLY A 139 -0.91 23.96 8.14
N ALA A 140 -2.09 23.71 7.56
CA ALA A 140 -3.28 24.55 7.75
C ALA A 140 -4.45 23.81 8.41
N SER A 141 -4.43 22.47 8.39
CA SER A 141 -5.52 21.64 8.87
C SER A 141 -5.02 20.47 9.71
N CYS A 142 -5.76 20.18 10.77
CA CYS A 142 -5.67 18.95 11.53
C CYS A 142 -7.03 18.27 11.47
N ARG A 143 -7.04 16.96 11.18
CA ARG A 143 -8.27 16.19 11.08
C ARG A 143 -8.11 14.83 11.70
N GLU A 144 -9.12 14.43 12.47
CA GLU A 144 -9.16 13.17 13.18
C GLU A 144 -10.40 12.38 12.77
N TRP A 145 -10.22 11.06 12.61
CA TRP A 145 -11.30 10.10 12.40
C TRP A 145 -11.15 8.98 13.44
N THR A 146 -12.03 8.97 14.42
CA THR A 146 -12.14 7.88 15.40
C THR A 146 -12.82 6.69 14.75
N TYR A 147 -12.36 5.46 15.03
CA TYR A 147 -12.99 4.28 14.44
C TYR A 147 -14.41 4.05 14.96
N ALA A 148 -14.75 4.57 16.14
CA ALA A 148 -16.09 4.50 16.71
C ALA A 148 -17.12 5.31 15.89
N ASP A 149 -16.70 6.43 15.28
CA ASP A 149 -17.59 7.32 14.51
C ASP A 149 -17.50 7.05 13.00
N MET A 150 -16.58 6.18 12.58
CA MET A 150 -16.40 5.77 11.20
C MET A 150 -17.34 4.64 10.79
N VAL A 151 -17.96 4.79 9.62
CA VAL A 151 -18.65 3.69 8.92
C VAL A 151 -17.61 2.71 8.34
N GLY A 152 -16.48 3.23 7.85
CA GLY A 152 -15.35 2.43 7.40
C GLY A 152 -14.50 3.12 6.33
N PRO A 153 -13.34 2.54 5.99
CA PRO A 153 -12.51 3.00 4.89
C PRO A 153 -13.11 2.60 3.54
N ALA A 154 -13.00 3.49 2.56
CA ALA A 154 -13.39 3.24 1.17
C ALA A 154 -12.19 3.48 0.25
N HIS A 155 -11.57 2.39 -0.21
CA HIS A 155 -10.35 2.44 -1.03
C HIS A 155 -10.70 2.63 -2.51
N HIS A 156 -10.17 3.68 -3.14
CA HIS A 156 -10.40 3.90 -4.56
C HIS A 156 -9.60 2.89 -5.42
N PRO A 157 -10.22 2.17 -6.38
CA PRO A 157 -9.52 1.10 -7.12
C PRO A 157 -8.34 1.61 -7.96
N GLU A 158 -8.47 2.78 -8.59
CA GLU A 158 -7.48 3.28 -9.57
C GLU A 158 -6.58 4.43 -9.08
N VAL A 159 -6.90 5.04 -7.95
CA VAL A 159 -6.25 6.28 -7.46
C VAL A 159 -5.74 5.96 -6.06
N PRO A 160 -4.57 6.44 -5.63
CA PRO A 160 -4.01 6.17 -4.31
C PRO A 160 -4.70 6.97 -3.20
N LEU A 161 -6.03 6.95 -3.21
CA LEU A 161 -6.94 7.66 -2.33
C LEU A 161 -7.73 6.65 -1.49
N THR A 162 -7.93 6.98 -0.21
CA THR A 162 -8.86 6.29 0.67
C THR A 162 -9.77 7.31 1.32
N LEU A 163 -11.08 7.17 1.14
CA LEU A 163 -12.08 7.98 1.81
C LEU A 163 -12.42 7.39 3.17
N LEU A 164 -12.65 8.25 4.15
CA LEU A 164 -12.93 7.89 5.53
C LEU A 164 -14.35 8.36 5.85
N HIS A 165 -15.31 7.46 5.70
CA HIS A 165 -16.72 7.78 5.88
C HIS A 165 -17.08 7.80 7.36
N THR A 166 -17.71 8.88 7.81
CA THR A 166 -18.21 9.06 9.17
C THR A 166 -19.73 8.98 9.22
N ALA A 167 -20.28 8.56 10.36
CA ALA A 167 -21.73 8.43 10.55
C ALA A 167 -22.42 9.78 10.89
N ASP A 168 -21.64 10.77 11.33
CA ASP A 168 -22.09 12.09 11.81
C ASP A 168 -22.53 13.06 10.71
N GLY A 169 -22.38 12.68 9.43
CA GLY A 169 -22.69 13.53 8.29
C GLY A 169 -21.66 14.63 8.01
N SER A 170 -20.48 14.56 8.64
CA SER A 170 -19.36 15.45 8.33
C SER A 170 -18.98 15.40 6.84
N PRO A 171 -18.40 16.49 6.28
CA PRO A 171 -17.98 16.51 4.88
C PRO A 171 -17.06 15.35 4.56
N LEU A 172 -17.39 14.59 3.51
CA LEU A 172 -16.61 13.43 3.10
C LEU A 172 -15.17 13.83 2.77
N ALA A 173 -14.23 13.16 3.42
CA ALA A 173 -12.81 13.39 3.23
C ALA A 173 -12.02 12.10 3.31
N GLY A 174 -10.76 12.20 2.90
CA GLY A 174 -9.89 11.06 2.83
C GLY A 174 -8.44 11.46 2.67
N LEU A 175 -7.60 10.43 2.56
CA LEU A 175 -6.16 10.55 2.44
C LEU A 175 -5.73 10.05 1.07
N ARG A 176 -5.06 10.93 0.33
CA ARG A 176 -4.26 10.55 -0.84
C ARG A 176 -2.83 10.34 -0.39
N VAL A 177 -2.27 9.19 -0.75
CA VAL A 177 -0.92 8.79 -0.33
C VAL A 177 -0.02 8.58 -1.55
N PRO A 178 1.31 8.56 -1.38
CA PRO A 178 2.22 8.24 -2.46
C PRO A 178 1.93 6.85 -3.03
N ALA A 179 2.07 6.70 -4.34
CA ALA A 179 1.74 5.46 -5.06
C ALA A 179 2.49 4.24 -4.49
N ASN A 180 3.76 4.42 -4.10
CA ASN A 180 4.59 3.37 -3.49
C ASN A 180 4.13 2.97 -2.08
N ALA A 181 3.42 3.84 -1.36
CA ALA A 181 2.91 3.59 -0.01
C ALA A 181 1.47 3.07 0.01
N THR A 182 0.75 3.13 -1.11
CA THR A 182 -0.71 2.92 -1.18
C THR A 182 -1.15 1.55 -0.68
N VAL A 183 -0.54 0.47 -1.19
CA VAL A 183 -0.92 -0.91 -0.82
C VAL A 183 -0.74 -1.10 0.69
N ASN A 184 0.40 -0.66 1.21
CA ASN A 184 0.76 -0.83 2.60
C ASN A 184 -0.15 0.00 3.53
N PHE A 185 -0.42 1.25 3.17
CA PHE A 185 -1.36 2.11 3.88
C PHE A 185 -2.76 1.49 3.97
N ARG A 186 -3.31 1.04 2.83
CA ARG A 186 -4.65 0.44 2.77
C ARG A 186 -4.77 -0.78 3.66
N PHE A 187 -3.77 -1.66 3.59
CA PHE A 187 -3.72 -2.84 4.44
C PHE A 187 -3.73 -2.48 5.93
N TYR A 188 -2.82 -1.62 6.39
CA TYR A 188 -2.75 -1.29 7.81
C TYR A 188 -3.95 -0.49 8.31
N LEU A 189 -4.52 0.40 7.50
CA LEU A 189 -5.75 1.11 7.83
C LEU A 189 -6.93 0.14 7.96
N THR A 190 -7.08 -0.78 7.00
CA THR A 190 -8.12 -1.82 7.07
C THR A 190 -7.92 -2.71 8.29
N LEU A 191 -6.68 -3.12 8.58
CA LEU A 191 -6.35 -3.96 9.72
C LEU A 191 -6.61 -3.25 11.05
N ALA A 192 -6.25 -1.98 11.17
CA ALA A 192 -6.49 -1.17 12.37
C ALA A 192 -7.99 -0.98 12.62
N PHE A 193 -8.74 -0.60 11.59
CA PHE A 193 -10.20 -0.47 11.68
C PHE A 193 -10.87 -1.82 12.02
N ALA A 194 -10.44 -2.92 11.39
CA ALA A 194 -10.93 -4.26 11.70
C ALA A 194 -10.59 -4.70 13.13
N ALA A 195 -9.41 -4.35 13.64
CA ALA A 195 -9.03 -4.65 15.01
C ALA A 195 -9.91 -3.89 16.01
N ALA A 196 -10.13 -2.60 15.77
CA ALA A 196 -10.98 -1.76 16.62
C ALA A 196 -12.47 -2.19 16.62
N THR A 197 -12.95 -2.75 15.52
CA THR A 197 -14.34 -3.20 15.35
C THR A 197 -14.54 -4.70 15.59
N GLY A 198 -13.49 -5.43 16.00
CA GLY A 198 -13.57 -6.88 16.24
C GLY A 198 -13.66 -7.76 14.97
N GLN A 199 -13.44 -7.19 13.78
CA GLN A 199 -13.51 -7.88 12.49
C GLN A 199 -12.16 -8.34 11.93
N ARG A 200 -11.09 -8.33 12.74
CA ARG A 200 -9.76 -8.81 12.34
C ARG A 200 -9.76 -10.22 11.70
N PRO A 201 -10.54 -11.21 12.16
CA PRO A 201 -10.62 -12.52 11.50
C PRO A 201 -11.10 -12.44 10.05
N ALA A 202 -11.98 -11.49 9.70
CA ALA A 202 -12.45 -11.30 8.33
C ALA A 202 -11.31 -10.82 7.41
N VAL A 203 -10.45 -9.91 7.90
CA VAL A 203 -9.25 -9.47 7.18
C VAL A 203 -8.29 -10.63 6.93
N ALA A 204 -8.04 -11.48 7.94
CA ALA A 204 -7.21 -12.66 7.80
C ALA A 204 -7.79 -13.64 6.76
N ALA A 205 -9.09 -13.90 6.80
CA ALA A 205 -9.78 -14.76 5.84
C ALA A 205 -9.69 -14.22 4.40
N GLN A 206 -9.79 -12.90 4.21
CA GLN A 206 -9.60 -12.29 2.89
C GLN A 206 -8.17 -12.48 2.37
N VAL A 207 -7.16 -12.30 3.22
CA VAL A 207 -5.76 -12.53 2.83
C VAL A 207 -5.52 -14.00 2.48
N ASP A 208 -6.12 -14.93 3.23
CA ASP A 208 -6.07 -16.36 2.92
C ASP A 208 -6.72 -16.68 1.57
N ALA A 209 -7.87 -16.07 1.26
CA ALA A 209 -8.54 -16.20 -0.04
C ALA A 209 -7.67 -15.64 -1.19
N LEU A 210 -7.01 -14.50 -0.99
CA LEU A 210 -6.06 -13.93 -1.96
C LEU A 210 -4.86 -14.86 -2.18
N LEU A 211 -4.33 -15.45 -1.11
CA LEU A 211 -3.22 -16.40 -1.19
C LEU A 211 -3.63 -17.68 -1.93
N ALA A 212 -4.83 -18.20 -1.66
CA ALA A 212 -5.39 -19.34 -2.38
C ALA A 212 -5.56 -19.04 -3.88
N GLY A 213 -6.16 -17.90 -4.22
CA GLY A 213 -6.28 -17.43 -5.61
C GLY A 213 -4.93 -17.29 -6.31
N HIS A 214 -3.93 -16.71 -5.64
CA HIS A 214 -2.57 -16.54 -6.17
C HIS A 214 -1.85 -17.88 -6.45
N ARG A 215 -2.13 -18.92 -5.66
CA ARG A 215 -1.57 -20.26 -5.91
C ARG A 215 -2.06 -20.86 -7.23
N HIS A 216 -3.30 -20.56 -7.63
CA HIS A 216 -3.85 -21.01 -8.91
C HIS A 216 -3.27 -20.27 -10.13
N THR A 217 -2.61 -19.13 -9.94
CA THR A 217 -1.98 -18.36 -11.03
C THR A 217 -0.49 -18.67 -11.19
N ARG A 218 0.01 -19.80 -10.67
CA ARG A 218 1.42 -20.19 -10.79
C ARG A 218 1.80 -20.37 -12.27
N PRO A 219 2.87 -19.72 -12.77
CA PRO A 219 3.33 -19.92 -14.13
C PRO A 219 3.66 -21.39 -14.43
N THR A 220 3.26 -21.87 -15.60
CA THR A 220 3.57 -23.23 -16.08
C THR A 220 4.78 -23.21 -17.02
N PRO A 221 5.72 -24.15 -16.91
CA PRO A 221 6.87 -24.24 -17.81
C PRO A 221 6.44 -24.29 -19.29
N PRO A 222 7.09 -23.51 -20.18
CA PRO A 222 6.71 -23.47 -21.59
C PRO A 222 7.12 -24.76 -22.30
N ALA A 223 6.29 -25.22 -23.24
CA ALA A 223 6.63 -26.34 -24.09
C ALA A 223 7.83 -26.01 -24.99
N PRO A 224 8.78 -26.97 -25.17
CA PRO A 224 9.90 -26.79 -26.10
C PRO A 224 9.42 -26.45 -27.52
N ALA A 225 10.04 -25.47 -28.13
CA ALA A 225 9.87 -25.15 -29.54
C ALA A 225 10.46 -26.28 -30.38
N ASP A 226 9.62 -26.82 -31.25
CA ASP A 226 10.01 -27.82 -32.25
C ASP A 226 10.67 -27.12 -33.45
N PRO A 227 11.90 -27.51 -33.85
CA PRO A 227 12.54 -27.01 -35.07
C PRO A 227 11.65 -27.09 -36.32
N ALA A 228 10.76 -28.08 -36.44
CA ALA A 228 9.86 -28.20 -37.58
C ALA A 228 8.86 -27.03 -37.69
N ARG A 229 8.58 -26.34 -36.57
CA ARG A 229 7.69 -25.17 -36.50
C ARG A 229 8.39 -23.83 -36.74
N ALA A 230 9.67 -23.84 -37.10
CA ALA A 230 10.40 -22.61 -37.40
C ALA A 230 9.75 -21.87 -38.60
N PRO A 231 9.32 -20.61 -38.44
CA PRO A 231 8.71 -19.86 -39.53
C PRO A 231 9.76 -19.59 -40.60
N LEU A 232 9.35 -19.59 -41.88
CA LEU A 232 10.25 -19.32 -43.00
C LEU A 232 10.85 -17.90 -42.92
N THR A 233 10.16 -16.97 -42.26
CA THR A 233 10.66 -15.61 -41.98
C THR A 233 11.84 -15.58 -41.00
N ALA A 234 12.08 -16.66 -40.25
CA ALA A 234 13.25 -16.78 -39.37
C ALA A 234 14.51 -17.22 -40.11
N VAL A 235 14.39 -17.61 -41.39
CA VAL A 235 15.55 -17.74 -42.28
C VAL A 235 16.11 -16.34 -42.44
N ARG A 236 17.16 -16.03 -41.69
CA ARG A 236 17.99 -14.89 -42.09
C ARG A 236 18.64 -15.32 -43.41
N PRO A 237 18.46 -14.59 -44.52
CA PRO A 237 19.39 -14.75 -45.63
C PRO A 237 20.76 -14.51 -45.02
N ASP A 238 21.65 -15.51 -45.11
CA ASP A 238 23.03 -15.34 -44.74
C ASP A 238 23.49 -14.05 -45.42
N ARG A 239 23.69 -12.98 -44.65
CA ARG A 239 24.47 -11.85 -45.12
C ARG A 239 25.90 -12.34 -44.95
N PRO A 240 26.61 -12.80 -46.00
CA PRO A 240 28.04 -12.69 -45.93
C PRO A 240 28.33 -11.22 -45.65
N ALA A 241 29.24 -10.95 -44.72
CA ALA A 241 29.75 -9.62 -44.48
C ALA A 241 30.21 -9.03 -45.82
N VAL A 242 29.38 -8.19 -46.44
CA VAL A 242 29.84 -7.28 -47.48
C VAL A 242 30.59 -6.18 -46.73
N ALA A 243 31.82 -6.49 -46.37
CA ALA A 243 32.88 -5.51 -46.26
C ALA A 243 33.12 -4.99 -47.69
N ALA A 244 32.27 -4.09 -48.17
CA ALA A 244 32.56 -3.25 -49.32
C ALA A 244 32.90 -1.87 -48.78
N ALA A 245 34.18 -1.56 -48.85
CA ALA A 245 34.72 -0.23 -48.61
C ALA A 245 34.02 0.80 -49.50
N ALA A 246 33.57 1.89 -48.90
CA ALA A 246 33.38 3.16 -49.60
C ALA A 246 34.27 4.19 -48.91
N VAL A 247 35.54 4.20 -49.30
CA VAL A 247 36.41 5.36 -49.17
C VAL A 247 35.81 6.42 -50.08
N VAL A 248 35.12 7.40 -49.51
CA VAL A 248 34.85 8.67 -50.18
C VAL A 248 35.76 9.69 -49.54
N THR A 249 36.94 9.82 -50.12
CA THR A 249 37.76 11.03 -50.05
C THR A 249 36.95 12.18 -50.66
N LEU A 250 36.39 13.02 -49.80
CA LEU A 250 36.12 14.41 -50.17
C LEU A 250 36.93 15.30 -49.24
N ALA A 251 38.09 15.71 -49.76
CA ALA A 251 38.82 16.84 -49.24
C ALA A 251 37.98 18.09 -49.45
N PHE A 252 37.61 18.80 -48.37
CA PHE A 252 37.42 20.24 -48.41
C PHE A 252 37.66 20.86 -47.03
N ALA A 253 38.64 21.77 -47.02
CA ALA A 253 38.80 22.93 -46.16
C ALA A 253 38.99 22.75 -44.65
N THR A 254 40.25 22.92 -44.25
CA THR A 254 40.68 23.65 -43.07
C THR A 254 39.79 24.87 -42.74
N LEU A 255 39.29 24.96 -41.50
CA LEU A 255 39.49 26.07 -40.55
C LEU A 255 38.37 26.15 -39.50
N SER A 256 38.80 26.53 -38.29
CA SER A 256 38.06 27.14 -37.17
C SER A 256 37.15 26.29 -36.27
N ALA A 257 37.70 26.08 -35.07
CA ALA A 257 37.05 26.10 -33.76
C ALA A 257 35.69 26.83 -33.63
N GLY A 258 34.85 26.29 -32.74
CA GLY A 258 33.64 26.93 -32.22
C GLY A 258 32.64 25.87 -31.75
N THR A 259 32.74 25.43 -30.49
CA THR A 259 31.82 25.79 -29.39
C THR A 259 30.35 25.43 -29.60
N SER A 260 29.87 24.70 -28.59
CA SER A 260 28.56 24.14 -28.30
C SER A 260 27.32 25.00 -28.59
N ALA A 261 26.20 24.27 -28.68
CA ALA A 261 24.82 24.62 -28.35
C ALA A 261 23.94 25.24 -29.46
N THR A 262 22.92 24.48 -29.84
CA THR A 262 21.61 24.96 -30.33
C THR A 262 20.57 24.29 -29.43
N GLU A 263 19.87 25.01 -28.56
CA GLU A 263 18.85 26.03 -28.79
C GLU A 263 17.52 25.41 -29.27
N GLN A 264 16.51 25.46 -28.39
CA GLN A 264 15.12 25.43 -28.79
C GLN A 264 14.29 26.16 -27.73
N ALA A 265 13.96 27.43 -27.97
CA ALA A 265 12.63 28.00 -27.74
C ALA A 265 12.61 29.50 -28.07
N GLY A 266 11.85 29.84 -29.12
CA GLY A 266 11.41 31.21 -29.41
C GLY A 266 10.25 31.69 -28.50
N PRO A 267 9.76 32.92 -28.72
CA PRO A 267 9.66 33.99 -27.70
C PRO A 267 8.18 34.44 -27.48
N PRO A 268 7.79 35.65 -27.00
CA PRO A 268 8.53 36.82 -26.47
C PRO A 268 7.91 37.52 -25.22
N TYR A 269 8.48 38.69 -24.84
CA TYR A 269 7.91 39.81 -24.06
C TYR A 269 8.25 39.81 -22.54
N ARG A 270 8.74 40.86 -21.85
CA ARG A 270 8.86 42.33 -22.08
C ARG A 270 10.03 42.91 -21.24
N ALA A 271 10.52 44.07 -21.66
CA ALA A 271 11.66 44.86 -21.18
C ALA A 271 11.57 45.51 -19.78
N ALA A 272 12.74 45.78 -19.17
CA ALA A 272 13.26 47.10 -18.72
C ALA A 272 14.36 46.89 -17.63
N LEU A 273 15.65 47.15 -17.89
CA LEU A 273 16.40 48.42 -17.80
C LEU A 273 16.74 48.91 -16.37
N GLY A 274 18.04 48.97 -16.08
CA GLY A 274 18.69 49.74 -14.99
C GLY A 274 19.10 48.89 -13.78
N GLY A 275 20.33 48.90 -13.26
CA GLY A 275 21.49 49.74 -13.50
C GLY A 275 22.68 49.24 -12.67
N SER A 276 23.86 49.74 -13.06
CA SER A 276 25.22 49.49 -12.55
C SER A 276 25.39 49.57 -11.02
N SER A 277 26.25 48.74 -10.42
CA SER A 277 27.62 49.12 -10.00
C SER A 277 28.25 48.11 -9.01
N THR A 278 29.45 47.64 -9.38
CA THR A 278 30.67 47.34 -8.59
C THR A 278 30.59 47.08 -7.08
N ALA A 279 31.12 45.92 -6.64
CA ALA A 279 32.42 45.79 -5.95
C ALA A 279 32.48 44.44 -5.21
N ASP A 280 33.55 43.66 -5.40
CA ASP A 280 34.02 42.74 -4.37
C ASP A 280 35.54 42.58 -4.48
N THR A 281 36.22 42.88 -3.38
CA THR A 281 37.67 42.80 -3.18
C THR A 281 37.93 41.82 -2.04
N ASP A 282 38.98 41.04 -2.23
CA ASP A 282 39.53 39.93 -1.44
C ASP A 282 39.63 40.04 0.10
N PRO A 283 39.88 38.89 0.79
CA PRO A 283 39.89 38.74 2.24
C PRO A 283 41.31 38.89 2.85
N PRO A 284 41.43 38.80 4.19
CA PRO A 284 42.72 38.47 4.79
C PRO A 284 42.71 37.27 5.74
N ALA A 285 43.90 36.69 5.88
CA ALA A 285 44.24 35.57 6.74
C ALA A 285 45.17 35.99 7.90
N ALA A 286 45.30 35.06 8.87
CA ALA A 286 46.42 34.82 9.80
C ALA A 286 46.65 35.82 10.96
N GLU A 287 47.22 35.51 12.13
CA GLU A 287 47.61 34.29 12.86
C GLU A 287 48.06 34.72 14.31
N TYR A 288 48.18 33.73 15.22
CA TYR A 288 48.96 33.65 16.48
C TYR A 288 48.40 34.08 17.86
N GLY A 289 48.38 33.09 18.80
CA GLY A 289 48.95 33.22 20.15
C GLY A 289 48.18 32.60 21.33
N THR A 290 48.61 31.39 21.80
CA THR A 290 48.85 30.89 23.21
C THR A 290 47.94 31.36 24.38
N THR A 291 47.48 30.60 25.40
CA THR A 291 47.90 29.38 26.17
C THR A 291 46.70 28.87 27.04
N PRO A 292 46.77 27.71 27.75
CA PRO A 292 45.61 27.02 28.35
C PRO A 292 45.42 27.21 29.87
N SER A 293 44.20 26.98 30.39
CA SER A 293 43.93 26.76 31.83
C SER A 293 42.71 25.85 32.07
N THR A 294 42.86 25.05 33.13
CA THR A 294 42.15 23.84 33.60
C THR A 294 40.76 24.12 34.25
N PRO A 295 39.96 23.09 34.61
CA PRO A 295 38.51 23.18 34.84
C PRO A 295 38.14 23.48 36.31
N ALA A 296 36.92 24.02 36.51
CA ALA A 296 36.31 24.20 37.82
C ALA A 296 35.11 23.25 38.02
N THR A 297 35.17 22.56 39.16
CA THR A 297 34.20 21.68 39.82
C THR A 297 32.88 22.39 40.21
N PRO A 298 31.71 21.72 40.19
CA PRO A 298 30.50 22.21 40.84
C PRO A 298 30.43 21.74 42.31
N GLU A 299 30.19 22.69 43.23
CA GLU A 299 30.00 22.46 44.66
C GLU A 299 28.50 22.49 45.01
N ALA A 300 28.04 21.50 45.79
CA ALA A 300 26.72 21.45 46.41
C ALA A 300 26.70 22.26 47.72
N PRO A 301 25.52 22.58 48.27
CA PRO A 301 25.27 22.04 49.61
C PRO A 301 23.84 21.54 49.86
N ASP A 302 23.80 20.42 50.58
CA ASP A 302 22.69 19.87 51.35
C ASP A 302 22.24 20.80 52.50
N SER A 303 20.94 20.81 52.80
CA SER A 303 20.38 20.27 54.06
C SER A 303 19.04 20.91 54.42
N ALA A 304 18.01 20.07 54.48
CA ALA A 304 16.76 20.26 55.21
C ALA A 304 17.01 20.22 56.75
N PRO A 305 16.03 20.41 57.68
CA PRO A 305 14.82 19.59 57.78
C PRO A 305 13.51 20.30 58.26
N ALA A 306 12.39 19.61 58.02
CA ALA A 306 11.04 19.83 58.55
C ALA A 306 10.94 19.49 60.07
N PRO A 307 9.81 19.71 60.80
CA PRO A 307 8.53 18.99 60.58
C PRO A 307 7.21 19.77 60.89
N ALA A 308 6.08 19.15 60.48
CA ALA A 308 4.70 19.49 60.86
C ALA A 308 4.33 19.02 62.29
N PRO A 309 3.14 19.35 62.85
CA PRO A 309 2.00 18.43 62.72
C PRO A 309 0.56 19.03 62.75
N THR A 310 -0.33 18.25 62.13
CA THR A 310 -1.75 17.88 62.33
C THR A 310 -2.55 18.35 63.58
N GLY A 311 -3.83 18.72 63.40
CA GLY A 311 -4.88 18.75 64.45
C GLY A 311 -6.27 19.26 63.98
N PRO A 312 -7.41 18.91 64.62
CA PRO A 312 -8.55 18.25 63.95
C PRO A 312 -9.91 19.01 63.89
N ALA A 313 -10.87 18.32 63.28
CA ALA A 313 -12.26 18.67 62.94
C ALA A 313 -13.21 19.05 64.11
N THR A 314 -14.29 19.78 63.80
CA THR A 314 -15.59 19.68 64.51
C THR A 314 -16.77 20.04 63.60
N THR A 315 -17.75 19.14 63.61
CA THR A 315 -19.10 19.13 63.04
C THR A 315 -20.05 20.05 63.82
N VAL A 316 -20.89 20.87 63.17
CA VAL A 316 -22.26 21.22 63.66
C VAL A 316 -23.16 21.62 62.47
N LEU A 317 -24.26 20.88 62.30
CA LEU A 317 -25.49 21.22 61.55
C LEU A 317 -26.44 21.98 62.52
N PRO A 318 -27.38 22.82 62.04
CA PRO A 318 -28.74 22.29 61.88
C PRO A 318 -29.55 22.86 60.71
N ASP A 319 -30.68 22.17 60.49
CA ASP A 319 -31.73 22.28 59.48
C ASP A 319 -32.31 23.68 59.20
N GLY A 320 -32.84 23.82 57.98
CA GLY A 320 -33.72 24.92 57.57
C GLY A 320 -34.31 24.70 56.18
N ASP A 321 -35.51 24.12 56.15
CA ASP A 321 -36.41 23.89 55.02
C ASP A 321 -36.41 24.96 53.90
N THR A 322 -36.45 24.52 52.64
CA THR A 322 -37.51 24.84 51.65
C THR A 322 -37.14 24.35 50.23
N PRO A 323 -38.01 23.60 49.53
CA PRO A 323 -37.80 23.24 48.13
C PRO A 323 -38.38 24.31 47.19
N ARG A 324 -37.51 24.97 46.41
CA ARG A 324 -37.94 25.87 45.32
C ARG A 324 -37.97 25.11 44.00
N VAL A 325 -39.18 24.63 43.67
CA VAL A 325 -39.57 24.14 42.35
C VAL A 325 -39.50 25.30 41.34
N VAL A 326 -38.56 25.22 40.40
CA VAL A 326 -38.55 26.09 39.21
C VAL A 326 -39.17 25.29 38.07
N GLY A 327 -40.31 25.80 37.61
CA GLY A 327 -41.20 25.13 36.67
C GLY A 327 -40.70 25.08 35.21
N PRO A 328 -41.39 24.27 34.39
CA PRO A 328 -41.04 24.03 33.00
C PRO A 328 -41.52 25.15 32.07
N MET A 329 -40.69 25.49 31.08
CA MET A 329 -41.05 26.37 29.97
C MET A 329 -42.17 25.76 29.12
N PRO A 330 -43.17 26.56 28.66
CA PRO A 330 -44.22 26.08 27.78
C PRO A 330 -43.73 25.96 26.32
N ARG A 331 -43.92 24.77 25.76
CA ARG A 331 -43.89 24.48 24.31
C ARG A 331 -45.02 25.25 23.62
N ARG A 332 -44.68 26.01 22.58
CA ARG A 332 -45.65 26.55 21.61
C ARG A 332 -46.21 25.42 20.73
N PRO A 333 -47.55 25.28 20.59
CA PRO A 333 -48.16 24.48 19.54
C PRO A 333 -48.19 25.28 18.24
N ARG A 334 -47.69 24.70 17.14
CA ARG A 334 -48.03 25.16 15.79
C ARG A 334 -49.07 24.20 15.22
N THR A 335 -50.29 24.70 15.19
CA THR A 335 -51.42 24.18 14.46
C THR A 335 -51.17 24.22 12.96
N SER A 336 -51.64 23.15 12.33
CA SER A 336 -51.91 22.92 10.92
C SER A 336 -52.60 24.09 10.21
N VAL A 337 -52.22 24.32 8.95
CA VAL A 337 -53.13 24.82 7.92
C VAL A 337 -53.10 23.82 6.77
N ALA A 338 -54.20 23.10 6.63
CA ALA A 338 -54.59 22.45 5.38
C ALA A 338 -55.22 23.51 4.48
N ALA A 339 -54.88 23.49 3.18
CA ALA A 339 -55.69 24.11 2.14
C ALA A 339 -55.67 23.18 0.93
N ALA A 340 -56.86 22.70 0.58
CA ALA A 340 -57.17 21.92 -0.60
C ALA A 340 -57.82 22.82 -1.66
N ALA A 341 -57.46 22.63 -2.93
CA ALA A 341 -58.25 22.87 -4.17
C ALA A 341 -57.32 22.49 -5.34
N ALA A 342 -57.52 21.40 -6.09
CA ALA A 342 -58.56 21.06 -7.10
C ALA A 342 -58.22 21.57 -8.53
N ALA A 343 -58.30 20.62 -9.49
CA ALA A 343 -58.27 20.73 -10.97
C ALA A 343 -56.91 21.14 -11.59
N ASP A 344 -56.37 20.57 -12.68
CA ASP A 344 -56.94 19.88 -13.84
C ASP A 344 -55.96 18.87 -14.46
N ALA A 345 -56.50 17.85 -15.13
CA ALA A 345 -55.78 16.93 -16.02
C ALA A 345 -55.46 17.62 -17.38
N PRO A 346 -54.52 17.10 -18.19
CA PRO A 346 -54.96 16.12 -19.18
C PRO A 346 -54.03 14.92 -19.41
N THR A 347 -54.70 13.89 -19.86
CA THR A 347 -54.30 12.59 -20.38
C THR A 347 -53.39 12.71 -21.61
N ASP A 348 -52.28 11.96 -21.64
CA ASP A 348 -51.88 11.22 -22.85
C ASP A 348 -50.89 10.10 -22.49
N ARG A 349 -51.37 8.85 -22.51
CA ARG A 349 -50.55 7.65 -22.31
C ARG A 349 -50.77 6.71 -23.50
N VAL A 350 -49.71 6.58 -24.29
CA VAL A 350 -49.57 5.60 -25.37
C VAL A 350 -49.60 4.17 -24.79
N PRO A 351 -50.34 3.20 -25.38
CA PRO A 351 -50.33 1.82 -24.92
C PRO A 351 -49.09 1.07 -25.44
N GLY A 352 -48.24 0.59 -24.53
CA GLY A 352 -47.19 -0.40 -24.83
C GLY A 352 -47.70 -1.83 -24.63
N PRO A 353 -47.20 -2.82 -25.40
CA PRO A 353 -47.77 -4.16 -25.48
C PRO A 353 -47.59 -4.98 -24.19
N ALA A 354 -48.57 -5.85 -23.95
CA ALA A 354 -48.72 -6.72 -22.78
C ALA A 354 -47.52 -7.68 -22.58
N PRO A 355 -47.14 -7.99 -21.32
CA PRO A 355 -46.19 -9.04 -21.03
C PRO A 355 -46.83 -10.42 -21.17
N THR A 356 -46.22 -11.25 -22.01
CA THR A 356 -46.47 -12.69 -22.13
C THR A 356 -46.28 -13.37 -20.77
N THR A 357 -47.36 -13.98 -20.27
CA THR A 357 -47.35 -14.85 -19.10
C THR A 357 -46.55 -16.12 -19.40
N VAL A 358 -45.40 -16.28 -18.72
CA VAL A 358 -44.64 -17.54 -18.68
C VAL A 358 -45.26 -18.45 -17.61
N PRO A 359 -45.58 -19.72 -17.90
CA PRO A 359 -46.14 -20.63 -16.92
C PRO A 359 -45.13 -21.03 -15.84
N ALA A 360 -45.62 -21.09 -14.61
CA ALA A 360 -44.88 -21.49 -13.41
C ALA A 360 -44.40 -22.95 -13.49
N PRO A 361 -43.17 -23.28 -13.05
CA PRO A 361 -42.73 -24.66 -12.91
C PRO A 361 -43.39 -25.30 -11.67
N THR A 362 -44.12 -26.38 -11.92
CA THR A 362 -44.68 -27.28 -10.91
C THR A 362 -43.55 -27.97 -10.14
N THR A 363 -43.37 -27.60 -8.88
CA THR A 363 -42.52 -28.32 -7.92
C THR A 363 -43.23 -29.57 -7.43
N THR A 364 -42.79 -30.72 -7.93
CA THR A 364 -43.13 -32.04 -7.36
C THR A 364 -42.04 -32.40 -6.36
N PRO A 365 -42.36 -32.75 -5.10
CA PRO A 365 -41.35 -33.18 -4.13
C PRO A 365 -40.90 -34.62 -4.40
N PRO A 366 -39.59 -34.93 -4.40
CA PRO A 366 -39.14 -36.31 -4.45
C PRO A 366 -39.30 -36.99 -3.09
N SER A 367 -39.81 -38.22 -3.16
CA SER A 367 -40.08 -39.14 -2.06
C SER A 367 -38.85 -39.40 -1.18
N THR A 368 -39.09 -39.33 0.12
CA THR A 368 -38.18 -39.71 1.20
C THR A 368 -37.86 -41.20 1.10
N THR A 369 -36.60 -41.54 0.80
CA THR A 369 -36.08 -42.90 0.98
C THR A 369 -35.12 -42.90 2.15
N THR A 370 -35.56 -43.51 3.24
CA THR A 370 -34.82 -43.74 4.48
C THR A 370 -33.57 -44.58 4.23
N PRO A 371 -32.35 -44.12 4.56
CA PRO A 371 -31.18 -44.98 4.56
C PRO A 371 -31.15 -45.89 5.80
N PRO A 372 -30.62 -47.12 5.69
CA PRO A 372 -30.49 -48.05 6.81
C PRO A 372 -29.45 -47.56 7.84
N PRO A 373 -29.54 -47.98 9.11
CA PRO A 373 -28.62 -47.56 10.15
C PRO A 373 -27.20 -48.06 9.87
N ALA A 374 -26.25 -47.11 9.79
CA ALA A 374 -24.83 -47.41 9.72
C ALA A 374 -24.36 -47.96 11.08
N THR A 375 -23.92 -49.22 11.06
CA THR A 375 -23.19 -49.88 12.13
C THR A 375 -21.89 -49.13 12.45
N THR A 376 -21.79 -48.69 13.70
CA THR A 376 -20.59 -48.16 14.35
C THR A 376 -19.42 -49.16 14.25
N PRO A 377 -18.25 -48.79 13.68
CA PRO A 377 -17.06 -49.62 13.79
C PRO A 377 -16.49 -49.56 15.22
N PRO A 378 -15.93 -50.66 15.75
CA PRO A 378 -15.32 -50.71 17.07
C PRO A 378 -14.08 -49.80 17.17
N PRO A 379 -13.70 -49.33 18.37
CA PRO A 379 -12.53 -48.49 18.56
C PRO A 379 -11.26 -49.26 18.20
N THR A 380 -10.53 -48.75 17.20
CA THR A 380 -9.16 -49.19 16.91
C THR A 380 -8.26 -48.82 18.09
N THR A 381 -7.81 -49.83 18.81
CA THR A 381 -6.77 -49.76 19.84
C THR A 381 -5.51 -49.15 19.23
N ALA A 382 -5.11 -47.97 19.73
CA ALA A 382 -3.86 -47.35 19.36
C ALA A 382 -2.67 -48.23 19.81
N PRO A 383 -1.68 -48.51 18.95
CA PRO A 383 -0.47 -49.20 19.38
C PRO A 383 0.33 -48.29 20.31
N SER A 384 0.83 -48.89 21.40
CA SER A 384 1.73 -48.28 22.37
C SER A 384 2.97 -47.69 21.69
N PRO A 385 3.54 -46.58 22.21
CA PRO A 385 4.74 -45.98 21.64
C PRO A 385 5.92 -46.93 21.83
N THR A 386 6.44 -47.45 20.72
CA THR A 386 7.75 -48.11 20.67
C THR A 386 8.83 -47.05 20.88
N THR A 387 9.52 -47.14 22.01
CA THR A 387 10.77 -46.43 22.29
C THR A 387 11.79 -46.76 21.20
N ALA A 388 12.07 -45.79 20.33
CA ALA A 388 13.17 -45.88 19.38
C ALA A 388 14.51 -45.70 20.12
N PRO A 389 15.56 -46.47 19.77
CA PRO A 389 16.91 -46.29 20.31
C PRO A 389 17.50 -44.92 19.90
N PRO A 390 18.40 -44.35 20.72
CA PRO A 390 18.98 -43.04 20.46
C PRO A 390 19.78 -43.04 19.15
N ALA A 391 19.45 -42.09 18.28
CA ALA A 391 20.22 -41.82 17.07
C ALA A 391 21.61 -41.27 17.44
N PRO A 392 22.68 -41.65 16.70
CA PRO A 392 24.01 -41.11 16.93
C PRO A 392 24.05 -39.61 16.62
N GLU A 393 24.72 -38.87 17.49
CA GLU A 393 24.91 -37.43 17.42
C GLU A 393 25.45 -37.01 16.04
N ALA A 394 24.72 -36.12 15.38
CA ALA A 394 25.23 -35.41 14.21
C ALA A 394 26.35 -34.46 14.67
N PRO A 395 27.48 -34.39 13.96
CA PRO A 395 28.54 -33.43 14.28
C PRO A 395 27.98 -32.02 14.17
N MET A 396 28.06 -31.27 15.27
CA MET A 396 27.88 -29.81 15.27
C MET A 396 28.83 -29.22 14.24
N LEU A 397 28.28 -28.79 13.11
CA LEU A 397 28.95 -27.81 12.26
C LEU A 397 28.92 -26.50 13.03
N ASP A 398 30.03 -26.23 13.71
CA ASP A 398 30.40 -24.94 14.25
C ASP A 398 30.65 -23.98 13.08
N LEU A 399 29.55 -23.56 12.44
CA LEU A 399 29.53 -22.45 11.49
C LEU A 399 29.57 -21.17 12.31
N CYS A 400 30.78 -20.85 12.76
CA CYS A 400 31.16 -19.51 13.17
C CYS A 400 30.64 -18.53 12.10
N LEU A 401 29.64 -17.73 12.46
CA LEU A 401 29.27 -16.52 11.74
C LEU A 401 30.45 -15.57 11.84
N GLU A 402 31.40 -15.73 10.91
CA GLU A 402 32.43 -14.74 10.68
C GLU A 402 31.73 -13.46 10.19
N PRO A 403 31.85 -12.33 10.90
CA PRO A 403 31.23 -11.09 10.47
C PRO A 403 31.89 -10.67 9.15
N LEU A 404 31.07 -10.66 8.09
CA LEU A 404 31.38 -10.07 6.79
C LEU A 404 31.97 -8.66 6.97
N LYS A 405 33.31 -8.57 7.02
CA LYS A 405 34.05 -7.32 6.89
C LYS A 405 33.88 -6.83 5.46
N LEU A 406 32.85 -6.03 5.22
CA LEU A 406 32.69 -5.26 3.98
C LEU A 406 33.70 -4.09 3.99
N PRO A 407 34.71 -4.06 3.10
CA PRO A 407 35.77 -3.05 3.13
C PRO A 407 35.37 -1.70 2.50
N LEU A 408 34.07 -1.43 2.31
CA LEU A 408 33.63 -0.29 1.49
C LEU A 408 33.05 0.91 2.26
N VAL A 409 32.92 0.85 3.59
CA VAL A 409 32.32 1.96 4.36
C VAL A 409 33.37 2.86 5.04
N GLN A 410 34.64 2.46 5.10
CA GLN A 410 35.68 3.23 5.80
C GLN A 410 36.28 4.41 5.01
N ARG A 411 35.91 4.61 3.73
CA ARG A 411 36.43 5.72 2.92
C ARG A 411 35.53 6.97 2.86
N LEU A 412 34.38 6.97 3.54
CA LEU A 412 33.44 8.10 3.51
C LEU A 412 33.45 8.96 4.79
N LEU A 413 34.29 8.64 5.79
CA LEU A 413 34.27 9.33 7.09
C LEU A 413 35.57 10.03 7.49
N CYS A 414 36.63 10.02 6.67
CA CYS A 414 37.84 10.79 6.96
C CYS A 414 38.43 11.42 5.68
N PRO A 415 38.41 12.76 5.53
CA PRO A 415 39.25 13.42 4.53
C PRO A 415 40.73 13.35 4.96
N PRO A 416 41.68 13.11 4.02
CA PRO A 416 43.10 13.15 4.35
C PRO A 416 43.54 14.58 4.65
N THR A 417 44.11 14.80 5.83
CA THR A 417 44.88 16.00 6.15
C THR A 417 46.13 16.04 5.27
N SER A 418 46.18 16.99 4.34
CA SER A 418 47.36 17.31 3.55
C SER A 418 48.48 17.85 4.43
N ARG A 419 49.69 17.32 4.25
CA ARG A 419 50.95 18.00 4.56
C ARG A 419 51.59 18.48 3.28
#